data_AF-A0A151JVH8-F1
#
_entry.id   AF-A0A151JVH8-F1
#
_cell.length_a   1.000
_cell.length_b   1.000
_cell.length_c   1.000
_cell.angle_alpha   90.00
_cell.angle_beta   90.00
_cell.angle_gamma   90.00
#
_symmetry.space_group_name_H-M   'P 1'
#
loop_
_entity.id
_entity.type
_entity.pdbx_description
1 polymer ?
#
loop_
_entity_poly.entity_id
_entity_poly.type
_entity_poly.pdbx_seq_one_letter_code
_entity_poly.pdbx_strand_id
1 'polypeptide(L)'
;MCPSSIAAWFYARNYNVCLCCQKFSQKTKYSLTIPTYEDTCNNTDIDFFEWLGVFSIDGDLSTKGEDNYASTYQCSSPSIHVRQVQYLQWTGFFTRQKIQEVYNALKQYVLSRDTLPWISLDVQGFADSAISFDLKEHTFLTDGDNSYTIVFQPEGKVVIRRNLSSNNKIKVHR
;
A
#
# COMPACT_ATOMS: atom_id res chain seq x y z
N MET A 1 7.26 -34.74 1.07
CA MET A 1 7.29 -33.79 2.22
C MET A 1 8.66 -33.89 2.88
N CYS A 2 9.40 -32.78 3.03
CA CYS A 2 10.65 -32.80 3.81
C CYS A 2 10.32 -33.15 5.28
N PRO A 3 10.99 -34.15 5.90
CA PRO A 3 10.66 -34.61 7.25
C PRO A 3 10.74 -33.53 8.35
N SER A 4 11.57 -32.49 8.14
CA SER A 4 11.80 -31.37 9.05
C SER A 4 10.95 -30.13 8.76
N SER A 5 10.01 -30.20 7.81
CA SER A 5 9.16 -29.07 7.48
C SER A 5 7.99 -28.92 8.46
N ILE A 6 7.52 -27.69 8.66
CA ILE A 6 6.26 -27.39 9.37
C ILE A 6 5.12 -28.23 8.79
N ALA A 7 5.10 -28.42 7.46
CA ALA A 7 4.11 -29.23 6.77
C ALA A 7 4.14 -30.72 7.19
N ALA A 8 5.32 -31.31 7.38
CA ALA A 8 5.43 -32.69 7.87
C ALA A 8 4.92 -32.84 9.30
N TRP A 9 5.15 -31.84 10.17
CA TRP A 9 4.67 -31.84 11.55
C TRP A 9 3.14 -31.84 11.65
N PHE A 10 2.47 -31.06 10.80
CA PHE A 10 1.00 -31.01 10.72
C PHE A 10 0.42 -32.26 10.05
N TYR A 11 1.05 -32.74 8.98
CA TYR A 11 0.63 -33.96 8.31
C TYR A 11 0.65 -35.18 9.23
N ALA A 12 1.69 -35.31 10.08
CA ALA A 12 1.79 -36.37 11.09
C ALA A 12 0.65 -36.35 12.14
N ARG A 13 -0.11 -35.25 12.23
CA ARG A 13 -1.25 -35.08 13.14
C ARG A 13 -2.60 -35.14 12.40
N ASN A 14 -2.61 -35.67 11.18
CA ASN A 14 -3.79 -35.80 10.33
C ASN A 14 -4.42 -34.44 9.92
N TYR A 15 -3.65 -33.35 9.95
CA TYR A 15 -4.09 -32.11 9.33
C TYR A 15 -3.85 -32.13 7.82
N ASN A 16 -4.79 -31.58 7.05
CA ASN A 16 -4.58 -31.31 5.64
C ASN A 16 -3.69 -30.08 5.49
N VAL A 17 -2.62 -30.20 4.71
CA VAL A 17 -1.63 -29.13 4.51
C VAL A 17 -1.47 -28.88 3.02
N CYS A 18 -1.53 -27.61 2.63
CA CYS A 18 -1.21 -27.16 1.29
C CYS A 18 -0.04 -26.18 1.34
N LEU A 19 0.87 -26.27 0.37
CA LEU A 19 1.88 -25.24 0.16
C LEU A 19 1.23 -24.10 -0.63
N CYS A 20 1.16 -22.93 -0.02
CA CYS A 20 0.64 -21.73 -0.67
C CYS A 20 1.79 -20.82 -1.12
N CYS A 21 1.66 -20.27 -2.33
CA CYS A 21 2.59 -19.27 -2.86
C CYS A 21 1.92 -17.90 -2.91
N GLN A 22 2.71 -16.84 -2.76
CA GLN A 22 2.24 -15.48 -2.94
C GLN A 22 1.82 -15.27 -4.40
N LYS A 23 0.71 -14.58 -4.60
CA LYS A 23 0.20 -14.20 -5.92
C LYS A 23 0.78 -12.85 -6.30
N PHE A 24 1.11 -12.67 -7.57
CA PHE A 24 1.61 -11.43 -8.12
C PHE A 24 0.69 -10.93 -9.23
N SER A 25 0.42 -9.63 -9.24
CA SER A 25 -0.22 -8.92 -10.32
C SER A 25 0.53 -7.61 -10.58
N GLN A 26 0.48 -7.15 -11.83
CA GLN A 26 1.04 -5.87 -12.21
C GLN A 26 0.15 -5.19 -13.24
N LYS A 27 0.18 -3.87 -13.24
CA LYS A 27 -0.41 -3.05 -14.29
C LYS A 27 0.48 -1.86 -14.58
N THR A 28 0.40 -1.40 -15.82
CA THR A 28 1.10 -0.22 -16.28
C THR A 28 0.08 0.72 -16.90
N LYS A 29 0.11 1.99 -16.48
CA LYS A 29 -0.64 3.06 -17.12
C LYS A 29 0.36 4.00 -17.79
N TYR A 30 -0.02 4.52 -18.96
CA TYR A 30 0.83 5.38 -19.76
C TYR A 30 0.24 6.78 -19.84
N SER A 31 1.12 7.77 -20.07
CA SER A 31 0.75 9.16 -20.30
C SER A 31 -0.23 9.70 -19.25
N LEU A 32 0.19 9.66 -17.99
CA LEU A 32 -0.65 10.01 -16.84
C LEU A 32 -0.09 11.25 -16.14
N THR A 33 -0.99 12.09 -15.64
CA THR A 33 -0.62 13.16 -14.71
C THR A 33 -0.66 12.60 -13.30
N ILE A 34 0.48 12.71 -12.60
CA ILE A 34 0.65 12.22 -11.23
C ILE A 34 0.89 13.40 -10.28
N PRO A 35 0.42 13.35 -9.03
CA PRO A 35 0.72 14.38 -8.06
C PRO A 35 2.21 14.36 -7.71
N THR A 36 2.80 15.52 -7.50
CA THR A 36 4.12 15.61 -6.84
C THR A 36 3.89 15.60 -5.34
N TYR A 37 4.80 14.97 -4.60
CA TYR A 37 4.68 14.87 -3.16
C TYR A 37 5.59 15.87 -2.46
N GLU A 38 4.99 16.87 -1.81
CA GLU A 38 5.67 17.79 -0.91
C GLU A 38 5.05 17.69 0.48
N ASP A 39 5.86 17.20 1.43
CA ASP A 39 5.48 17.08 2.85
C ASP A 39 5.38 18.48 3.49
N THR A 40 4.25 19.16 3.25
CA THR A 40 3.97 20.54 3.67
C THR A 40 2.93 20.63 4.78
N CYS A 41 2.52 19.50 5.38
CA CYS A 41 1.45 19.43 6.39
C CYS A 41 0.10 20.07 5.97
N ASN A 42 -0.15 20.18 4.66
CA ASN A 42 -1.35 20.78 4.07
C ASN A 42 -2.27 19.73 3.43
N ASN A 43 -3.41 20.18 2.88
CA ASN A 43 -4.37 19.33 2.13
C ASN A 43 -3.73 18.53 0.98
N THR A 44 -2.55 18.93 0.49
CA THR A 44 -1.77 18.23 -0.53
C THR A 44 -1.39 16.79 -0.15
N ASP A 45 -1.26 16.49 1.15
CA ASP A 45 -1.02 15.12 1.63
C ASP A 45 -2.24 14.23 1.39
N ILE A 46 -3.44 14.74 1.66
CA ILE A 46 -4.70 14.02 1.49
C ILE A 46 -4.89 13.67 0.01
N ASP A 47 -4.75 14.66 -0.87
CA ASP A 47 -4.99 14.48 -2.30
C ASP A 47 -4.00 13.49 -2.93
N PHE A 48 -2.73 13.50 -2.49
CA PHE A 48 -1.71 12.56 -2.95
C PHE A 48 -2.09 11.11 -2.60
N PHE A 49 -2.50 10.86 -1.36
CA PHE A 49 -2.87 9.51 -0.94
C PHE A 49 -4.23 9.08 -1.49
N GLU A 50 -5.15 10.01 -1.71
CA GLU A 50 -6.40 9.74 -2.44
C GLU A 50 -6.08 9.30 -3.87
N TRP A 51 -5.17 10.01 -4.55
CA TRP A 51 -4.69 9.62 -5.88
C TRP A 51 -4.13 8.20 -5.90
N LEU A 52 -3.30 7.83 -4.90
CA LEU A 52 -2.77 6.47 -4.77
C LEU A 52 -3.88 5.43 -4.62
N GLY A 53 -4.93 5.75 -3.85
CA GLY A 53 -6.11 4.91 -3.67
C GLY A 53 -6.90 4.72 -4.96
N VAL A 54 -7.20 5.80 -5.68
CA VAL A 54 -7.90 5.73 -6.97
C VAL A 54 -7.06 4.95 -7.99
N PHE A 55 -5.76 5.18 -8.03
CA PHE A 55 -4.86 4.45 -8.92
C PHE A 55 -4.79 2.95 -8.60
N SER A 56 -4.76 2.55 -7.32
CA SER A 56 -4.65 1.14 -6.93
C SER A 56 -5.86 0.31 -7.37
N ILE A 57 -7.06 0.87 -7.25
CA ILE A 57 -8.32 0.22 -7.66
C ILE A 57 -8.63 0.30 -9.17
N ASP A 58 -7.71 0.88 -9.95
CA ASP A 58 -7.90 1.13 -11.39
C ASP A 58 -9.03 2.13 -11.70
N GLY A 59 -9.27 3.07 -10.78
CA GLY A 59 -10.22 4.16 -10.98
C GLY A 59 -9.83 5.06 -12.16
N ASP A 60 -10.82 5.77 -12.69
CA ASP A 60 -10.62 6.71 -13.79
C ASP A 60 -9.88 7.96 -13.29
N LEU A 61 -8.62 8.09 -13.74
CA LEU A 61 -7.76 9.25 -13.50
C LEU A 61 -7.68 10.18 -14.71
N SER A 62 -8.53 9.97 -15.72
CA SER A 62 -8.54 10.80 -16.91
C SER A 62 -9.18 12.16 -16.62
N THR A 63 -8.50 13.23 -17.01
CA THR A 63 -8.99 14.62 -16.90
C THR A 63 -10.01 14.98 -18.00
N LYS A 64 -10.72 14.00 -18.57
CA LYS A 64 -11.54 14.22 -19.75
C LYS A 64 -12.90 14.83 -19.40
N GLY A 65 -12.98 16.16 -19.47
CA GLY A 65 -14.16 16.97 -19.78
C GLY A 65 -15.34 16.93 -18.80
N GLU A 66 -16.11 18.01 -18.76
CA GLU A 66 -17.28 18.20 -17.88
C GLU A 66 -18.41 17.15 -18.06
N ASP A 67 -18.31 16.29 -19.08
CA ASP A 67 -19.33 15.28 -19.43
C ASP A 67 -19.09 13.88 -18.80
N ASN A 68 -18.07 13.71 -17.96
CA ASN A 68 -17.74 12.40 -17.38
C ASN A 68 -18.56 12.12 -16.10
N TYR A 69 -19.72 11.48 -16.23
CA TYR A 69 -20.56 11.07 -15.09
C TYR A 69 -19.90 9.99 -14.21
N ALA A 70 -18.86 9.31 -14.70
CA ALA A 70 -18.25 8.15 -14.04
C ALA A 70 -17.30 8.51 -12.89
N SER A 71 -16.64 9.67 -12.94
CA SER A 71 -15.69 10.12 -11.91
C SER A 71 -15.51 11.64 -11.97
N THR A 72 -15.71 12.31 -10.84
CA THR A 72 -15.38 13.74 -10.69
C THR A 72 -13.94 13.95 -10.18
N TYR A 73 -13.17 12.87 -10.03
CA TYR A 73 -11.82 12.95 -9.48
C TYR A 73 -10.88 13.66 -10.45
N GLN A 74 -10.17 14.67 -9.96
CA GLN A 74 -9.14 15.38 -10.71
C GLN A 74 -7.84 15.33 -9.92
N CYS A 75 -6.72 15.06 -10.61
CA CYS A 75 -5.40 15.09 -9.98
C CYS A 75 -5.13 16.50 -9.44
N SER A 76 -4.84 16.60 -8.14
CA SER A 76 -4.52 17.87 -7.51
C SER A 76 -3.21 18.46 -8.04
N SER A 77 -3.06 19.78 -7.90
CA SER A 77 -1.81 20.48 -8.18
C SER A 77 -1.04 20.68 -6.86
N PRO A 78 0.30 20.55 -6.84
CA PRO A 78 1.19 20.36 -8.00
C PRO A 78 1.21 18.92 -8.55
N SER A 79 1.28 18.81 -9.88
CA SER A 79 1.35 17.53 -10.59
C SER A 79 2.29 17.59 -11.79
N ILE A 80 2.76 16.43 -12.22
CA ILE A 80 3.66 16.27 -13.37
C ILE A 80 3.12 15.22 -14.33
N HIS A 81 3.39 15.42 -15.62
CA HIS A 81 3.04 14.43 -16.63
C HIS A 81 4.17 13.42 -16.79
N VAL A 82 3.84 12.13 -16.63
CA VAL A 82 4.81 11.04 -16.79
C VAL A 82 4.37 10.07 -17.88
N ARG A 83 5.35 9.50 -18.57
CA ARG A 83 5.10 8.55 -19.65
C ARG A 83 4.54 7.23 -19.15
N GLN A 84 4.93 6.80 -17.95
CA GLN A 84 4.60 5.49 -17.44
C GLN A 84 4.53 5.51 -15.91
N VAL A 85 3.51 4.85 -15.37
CA VAL A 85 3.39 4.50 -13.96
C VAL A 85 3.18 2.99 -13.87
N GLN A 86 3.99 2.33 -13.03
CA GLN A 86 3.87 0.91 -12.75
C GLN A 86 3.23 0.68 -11.38
N TYR A 87 2.29 -0.25 -11.33
CA TYR A 87 1.70 -0.75 -10.09
C TYR A 87 2.00 -2.24 -9.99
N LEU A 88 2.61 -2.63 -8.88
CA LEU A 88 3.02 -3.99 -8.59
C LEU A 88 2.33 -4.40 -7.29
N GLN A 89 1.56 -5.49 -7.32
CA GLN A 89 0.83 -5.99 -6.17
C GLN A 89 1.19 -7.44 -5.92
N TRP A 90 1.53 -7.73 -4.67
CA TRP A 90 1.63 -9.10 -4.19
C TRP A 90 0.62 -9.35 -3.09
N THR A 91 0.01 -10.53 -3.11
CA THR A 91 -0.98 -10.94 -2.12
C THR A 91 -0.64 -12.32 -1.58
N GLY A 92 -0.70 -12.47 -0.26
CA GLY A 92 -0.40 -13.71 0.43
C GLY A 92 0.17 -13.44 1.82
N PHE A 93 0.78 -14.46 2.42
CA PHE A 93 1.40 -14.34 3.72
C PHE A 93 2.85 -13.87 3.60
N PHE A 94 3.16 -12.71 4.19
CA PHE A 94 4.50 -12.14 4.22
C PHE A 94 5.00 -12.05 5.65
N THR A 95 6.26 -12.46 5.85
CA THR A 95 6.93 -12.21 7.12
C THR A 95 7.40 -10.76 7.18
N ARG A 96 7.53 -10.21 8.39
CA ARG A 96 8.11 -8.88 8.61
C ARG A 96 9.49 -8.74 7.95
N GLN A 97 10.31 -9.79 8.04
CA GLN A 97 11.63 -9.80 7.41
C GLN A 97 11.54 -9.62 5.89
N LYS A 98 10.60 -10.30 5.24
CA LYS A 98 10.40 -10.16 3.79
C LYS A 98 9.98 -8.74 3.41
N ILE A 99 9.10 -8.12 4.20
CA ILE A 99 8.71 -6.71 3.99
C ILE A 99 9.90 -5.76 4.17
N GLN A 100 10.77 -6.02 5.15
CA GLN A 100 11.99 -5.24 5.37
C GLN A 100 12.99 -5.39 4.21
N GLU A 101 13.11 -6.58 3.62
CA GLU A 101 13.91 -6.80 2.40
C GLU A 101 13.37 -5.99 1.22
N VAL A 102 12.04 -5.96 1.02
CA VAL A 102 11.38 -5.14 -0.02
C VAL A 102 11.64 -3.65 0.23
N TYR A 103 11.46 -3.17 1.46
CA TYR A 103 11.75 -1.79 1.83
C TYR A 103 13.20 -1.39 1.47
N ASN A 104 14.17 -2.23 1.84
CA ASN A 104 15.58 -1.97 1.56
C ASN A 104 15.86 -1.96 0.06
N ALA A 105 15.28 -2.91 -0.71
CA ALA A 105 15.44 -2.97 -2.15
C ALA A 105 14.88 -1.71 -2.84
N LEU A 106 13.69 -1.25 -2.44
CA LEU A 106 13.09 -0.02 -2.97
C LEU A 106 13.90 1.22 -2.59
N LYS A 107 14.37 1.30 -1.35
CA LYS A 107 15.24 2.41 -0.91
C LYS A 107 16.50 2.51 -1.75
N GLN A 108 17.20 1.39 -1.98
CA GLN A 108 18.38 1.36 -2.85
C GLN A 108 18.04 1.73 -4.29
N TYR A 109 16.91 1.26 -4.80
CA TYR A 109 16.45 1.58 -6.14
C TYR A 109 16.20 3.08 -6.33
N VAL A 110 15.55 3.74 -5.36
CA VAL A 110 15.33 5.20 -5.38
C VAL A 110 16.64 5.96 -5.30
N LEU A 111 17.55 5.58 -4.39
CA LEU A 111 18.87 6.21 -4.27
C LEU A 111 19.74 6.05 -5.52
N SER A 112 19.49 5.03 -6.34
CA SER A 112 20.20 4.81 -7.61
C SER A 112 19.62 5.58 -8.80
N ARG A 113 18.57 6.38 -8.60
CA ARG A 113 17.79 7.01 -9.67
C ARG A 113 17.46 8.47 -9.35
N ASP A 114 18.09 9.39 -10.06
CA ASP A 114 17.86 10.84 -9.87
C ASP A 114 16.57 11.36 -10.55
N THR A 115 15.93 10.56 -11.40
CA THR A 115 14.80 11.00 -12.24
C THR A 115 13.43 10.57 -11.74
N LEU A 116 13.35 9.77 -10.68
CA LEU A 116 12.07 9.24 -10.20
C LEU A 116 11.41 10.23 -9.24
N PRO A 117 10.19 10.72 -9.52
CA PRO A 117 9.54 11.71 -8.67
C PRO A 117 9.22 11.17 -7.28
N TRP A 118 8.82 9.90 -7.19
CA TRP A 118 8.62 9.16 -5.95
C TRP A 118 8.36 7.68 -6.25
N ILE A 119 8.44 6.84 -5.21
CA ILE A 119 7.90 5.46 -5.19
C ILE A 119 7.04 5.32 -3.93
N SER A 120 5.87 4.70 -4.06
CA SER A 120 5.05 4.32 -2.91
C SER A 120 5.09 2.81 -2.67
N LEU A 121 5.21 2.42 -1.40
CA LEU A 121 5.04 1.06 -0.91
C LEU A 121 3.86 1.07 0.07
N ASP A 122 2.74 0.48 -0.32
CA ASP A 122 1.61 0.25 0.56
C ASP A 122 1.63 -1.18 1.10
N VAL A 123 1.42 -1.33 2.41
CA VAL A 123 1.35 -2.63 3.08
C VAL A 123 0.05 -2.69 3.88
N GLN A 124 -0.89 -3.50 3.38
CA GLN A 124 -2.13 -3.82 4.07
C GLN A 124 -1.96 -5.08 4.93
N GLY A 125 -2.39 -4.99 6.19
CA GLY A 125 -2.47 -6.12 7.11
C GLY A 125 -3.70 -6.99 6.87
N PHE A 126 -3.86 -8.02 7.69
CA PHE A 126 -5.08 -8.84 7.66
C PHE A 126 -6.15 -8.24 8.56
N ALA A 127 -7.36 -8.08 8.06
CA ALA A 127 -8.52 -7.57 8.82
C ALA A 127 -8.95 -8.47 9.98
N ASP A 128 -8.55 -9.75 9.97
CA ASP A 128 -8.81 -10.74 11.02
C ASP A 128 -7.62 -10.96 11.97
N SER A 129 -6.62 -10.06 11.95
CA SER A 129 -5.51 -10.12 12.92
C SER A 129 -6.03 -9.87 14.33
N ALA A 130 -5.78 -10.73 15.32
CA ALA A 130 -6.24 -10.49 16.69
C ALA A 130 -5.49 -9.34 17.40
N ILE A 131 -4.20 -9.21 17.11
CA ILE A 131 -3.30 -8.17 17.65
C ILE A 131 -2.52 -7.60 16.47
N SER A 132 -2.47 -6.27 16.39
CA SER A 132 -1.82 -5.56 15.30
C SER A 132 -0.73 -4.61 15.81
N PHE A 133 -0.58 -3.44 15.18
CA PHE A 133 0.46 -2.45 15.45
C PHE A 133 0.61 -2.15 16.95
N ASP A 134 1.87 -2.10 17.41
CA ASP A 134 2.25 -1.84 18.80
C ASP A 134 1.63 -2.80 19.83
N LEU A 135 1.38 -4.06 19.44
CA LEU A 135 0.72 -5.08 20.27
C LEU A 135 -0.68 -4.65 20.74
N LYS A 136 -1.33 -3.76 19.99
CA LYS A 136 -2.68 -3.32 20.30
C LYS A 136 -3.68 -4.34 19.76
N GLU A 137 -4.68 -4.61 20.58
CA GLU A 137 -5.85 -5.39 20.19
C GLU A 137 -6.46 -4.76 18.94
N HIS A 138 -6.71 -5.62 17.97
CA HIS A 138 -7.32 -5.23 16.73
C HIS A 138 -8.83 -5.25 16.92
N THR A 139 -9.37 -4.13 17.40
CA THR A 139 -10.79 -4.05 17.73
C THR A 139 -11.60 -3.87 16.45
N PHE A 140 -12.35 -4.91 16.06
CA PHE A 140 -13.29 -4.85 14.95
C PHE A 140 -14.53 -4.06 15.38
N LEU A 141 -14.46 -2.74 15.29
CA LEU A 141 -15.60 -1.89 15.62
C LEU A 141 -16.45 -1.58 14.38
N THR A 142 -15.79 -1.11 13.32
CA THR A 142 -16.41 -0.78 12.02
C THR A 142 -15.61 -1.35 10.85
N ASP A 143 -14.29 -1.45 11.00
CA ASP A 143 -13.36 -2.00 10.01
C ASP A 143 -12.06 -2.44 10.72
N GLY A 144 -11.43 -3.51 10.20
CA GLY A 144 -10.15 -4.06 10.64
C GLY A 144 -9.00 -3.77 9.68
N ASP A 145 -9.20 -2.95 8.64
CA ASP A 145 -8.11 -2.66 7.71
C ASP A 145 -7.07 -1.71 8.33
N ASN A 146 -5.96 -2.28 8.79
CA ASN A 146 -4.76 -1.53 9.13
C ASN A 146 -3.76 -1.60 7.98
N SER A 147 -3.29 -0.44 7.54
CA SER A 147 -2.26 -0.34 6.52
C SER A 147 -1.25 0.74 6.85
N TYR A 148 -0.12 0.70 6.18
CA TYR A 148 0.82 1.81 6.15
C TYR A 148 1.39 1.97 4.76
N THR A 149 1.52 3.22 4.35
CA THR A 149 2.08 3.61 3.08
C THR A 149 3.39 4.34 3.33
N ILE A 150 4.44 3.92 2.64
CA ILE A 150 5.76 4.53 2.67
C ILE A 150 6.00 5.19 1.33
N VAL A 151 6.26 6.49 1.33
CA VAL A 151 6.59 7.26 0.14
C VAL A 151 8.08 7.58 0.16
N PHE A 152 8.81 7.05 -0.80
CA PHE A 152 10.21 7.36 -1.04
C PHE A 152 10.27 8.52 -2.04
N GLN A 153 11.00 9.56 -1.68
CA GLN A 153 11.30 10.71 -2.53
C GLN A 153 12.76 10.64 -3.02
N PRO A 154 13.10 11.43 -4.05
CA PRO A 154 14.48 11.75 -4.39
C PRO A 154 15.36 12.06 -3.16
N GLU A 155 16.67 11.84 -3.32
CA GLU A 155 17.69 12.03 -2.28
C GLU A 155 17.48 11.20 -1.00
N GLY A 156 16.55 10.23 -1.02
CA GLY A 156 16.32 9.30 0.08
C GLY A 156 15.42 9.83 1.19
N LYS A 157 14.69 10.93 0.98
CA LYS A 157 13.64 11.37 1.92
C LYS A 157 12.50 10.35 1.93
N VAL A 158 11.99 10.03 3.12
CA VAL A 158 10.95 9.01 3.31
C VAL A 158 9.84 9.58 4.18
N VAL A 159 8.60 9.40 3.73
CA VAL A 159 7.41 9.71 4.53
C VAL A 159 6.60 8.44 4.77
N ILE A 160 6.08 8.29 5.98
CA ILE A 160 5.30 7.12 6.39
C ILE A 160 3.94 7.59 6.87
N ARG A 161 2.88 7.15 6.21
CA ARG A 161 1.51 7.33 6.65
C ARG A 161 0.99 6.00 7.18
N ARG A 162 0.35 6.05 8.35
CA ARG A 162 -0.35 4.89 8.93
C ARG A 162 -1.85 5.12 8.82
N ASN A 163 -2.57 4.10 8.37
CA ASN A 163 -4.02 4.03 8.47
C ASN A 163 -4.36 2.96 9.52
N LEU A 164 -4.91 3.42 10.64
CA LEU A 164 -5.28 2.56 11.77
C LEU A 164 -6.78 2.70 12.00
N SER A 165 -7.56 1.80 11.39
CA SER A 165 -9.01 1.77 11.56
C SER A 165 -9.41 1.09 12.87
N SER A 166 -8.76 -0.03 13.20
CA SER A 166 -9.12 -0.92 14.32
C SER A 166 -8.77 -0.40 15.71
N ASN A 167 -7.91 0.61 15.81
CA ASN A 167 -7.35 1.08 17.08
C ASN A 167 -8.00 2.37 17.59
N ASN A 168 -9.03 2.87 16.90
CA ASN A 168 -9.71 4.10 17.24
C ASN A 168 -10.72 3.88 18.37
N LYS A 169 -10.59 4.65 19.45
CA LYS A 169 -11.57 4.66 20.54
C LYS A 169 -12.84 5.37 20.09
N ILE A 170 -14.01 4.82 20.41
CA ILE A 170 -15.30 5.50 20.21
C ILE A 170 -15.29 6.81 20.98
N LYS A 171 -15.41 7.94 20.27
CA LYS A 171 -15.77 9.21 20.90
C LYS A 171 -17.27 9.19 21.16
N VAL A 172 -17.66 8.81 22.38
CA VAL A 172 -19.05 8.98 22.83
C VAL A 172 -19.27 10.46 23.05
N HIS A 173 -19.96 11.12 22.13
CA HIS A 173 -20.51 12.45 22.38
C HIS A 173 -21.67 12.27 23.34
N ARG A 174 -21.52 12.83 24.55
CA ARG A 174 -22.52 12.81 25.61
C ARG A 174 -23.21 14.16 25.70
#